data_AF-G0VH49-F1
#
_entry.id   AF-G0VH49-F1
#
_cell.length_a   1.000
_cell.length_b   1.000
_cell.length_c   1.000
_cell.angle_alpha   90.00
_cell.angle_beta   90.00
_cell.angle_gamma   90.00
#
_symmetry.space_group_name_H-M   'P 1'
#
loop_
_entity.id
_entity.type
_entity.pdbx_description
1 polymer ?
#
loop_
_entity_poly.entity_id
_entity_poly.type
_entity_poly.pdbx_seq_one_letter_code
_entity_poly.pdbx_strand_id
1 'polypeptide(L)'
;MAHHSITLPKCFQSFFGIIPLYLGVEIVLGITIFNKCSGAYGILALFTGHPLDFVQWVFYLWSIFTLIIFAQGLYEIHKPTLLTFSQILVFYSLDTICTCIFTLWFTSQWFQTEPTGTEEALQRRNESLESQGATEAYEYMMTIFITLVTLTFRLYFNCLLAAFVQELLHHPKYLVDQDDVEQDLKNKPVWKRWWIKNQKWSYKVCSHLLA
;
A
#
# COMPACT_ATOMS: atom_id res chain seq x y z
N MET A 1 -27.41 8.40 18.24
CA MET A 1 -26.67 8.66 16.98
C MET A 1 -26.47 7.29 16.36
N ALA A 2 -27.13 7.00 15.23
CA ALA A 2 -27.13 5.64 14.65
C ALA A 2 -25.71 5.31 14.16
N HIS A 3 -25.06 4.36 14.83
CA HIS A 3 -23.75 3.86 14.44
C HIS A 3 -23.91 3.03 13.17
N HIS A 4 -23.33 3.49 12.06
CA HIS A 4 -23.32 2.77 10.79
C HIS A 4 -22.06 1.90 10.76
N SER A 5 -22.08 0.77 11.48
CA SER A 5 -20.98 -0.19 11.44
C SER A 5 -20.96 -0.86 10.06
N ILE A 6 -19.83 -0.70 9.35
CA ILE A 6 -19.65 -1.30 8.03
C ILE A 6 -19.36 -2.78 8.25
N THR A 7 -20.41 -3.60 8.24
CA THR A 7 -20.24 -5.06 8.27
C THR A 7 -19.81 -5.52 6.87
N LEU A 8 -18.55 -5.92 6.71
CA LEU A 8 -18.07 -6.44 5.43
C LEU A 8 -18.77 -7.77 5.08
N PRO A 9 -19.13 -7.99 3.79
CA PRO A 9 -19.81 -9.21 3.39
C PRO A 9 -18.91 -10.44 3.59
N LYS A 10 -19.53 -11.58 3.96
CA LYS A 10 -18.86 -12.85 4.32
C LYS A 10 -17.85 -13.35 3.27
N CYS A 11 -17.99 -12.96 2.01
CA CYS A 11 -17.03 -13.31 0.94
C CYS A 11 -15.61 -12.78 1.23
N PHE A 12 -15.46 -11.68 1.98
CA PHE A 12 -14.16 -11.15 2.37
C PHE A 12 -13.57 -11.79 3.65
N GLN A 13 -14.31 -12.69 4.31
CA GLN A 13 -13.81 -13.44 5.47
C GLN A 13 -12.89 -14.61 5.07
N SER A 14 -12.69 -14.82 3.77
CA SER A 14 -11.75 -15.80 3.23
C SER A 14 -11.11 -15.24 1.95
N PHE A 15 -9.82 -15.50 1.77
CA PHE A 15 -9.10 -15.09 0.57
C PHE A 15 -9.60 -15.93 -0.62
N PHE A 16 -10.18 -15.25 -1.61
CA PHE A 16 -10.94 -15.87 -2.71
C PHE A 16 -12.03 -16.87 -2.29
N GLY A 17 -12.52 -16.81 -1.05
CA GLY A 17 -13.55 -17.72 -0.54
C GLY A 17 -13.09 -19.15 -0.23
N ILE A 18 -11.78 -19.44 -0.35
CA ILE A 18 -11.22 -20.80 -0.18
C ILE A 18 -10.08 -20.79 0.86
N ILE A 19 -9.27 -19.72 0.89
CA ILE A 19 -8.05 -19.66 1.70
C ILE A 19 -8.34 -18.99 3.06
N PRO A 20 -7.77 -19.49 4.18
CA PRO A 20 -7.90 -18.85 5.48
C PRO A 20 -7.43 -17.39 5.46
N LEU A 21 -8.11 -16.53 6.21
CA LEU A 21 -7.88 -15.09 6.16
C LEU A 21 -6.44 -14.69 6.53
N TYR A 22 -5.85 -15.35 7.54
CA TYR A 22 -4.47 -15.09 7.94
C TYR A 22 -3.47 -15.37 6.80
N LEU A 23 -3.68 -16.45 6.04
CA LEU A 23 -2.80 -16.82 4.91
C LEU A 23 -2.97 -15.82 3.76
N GLY A 24 -4.20 -15.36 3.51
CA GLY A 24 -4.47 -14.28 2.57
C GLY A 24 -3.72 -13.00 2.92
N VAL A 25 -3.79 -12.58 4.19
CA VAL A 25 -3.07 -11.40 4.68
C VAL A 25 -1.56 -11.57 4.57
N GLU A 26 -1.02 -12.75 4.88
CA GLU A 26 0.40 -13.07 4.74
C GLU A 26 0.86 -12.91 3.28
N ILE A 27 0.12 -13.49 2.32
CA ILE A 27 0.41 -13.37 0.89
C ILE A 27 0.36 -11.91 0.43
N VAL A 28 -0.68 -11.17 0.83
CA VAL A 28 -0.84 -9.76 0.48
C VAL A 28 0.31 -8.92 1.01
N LEU A 29 0.70 -9.11 2.27
CA LEU A 29 1.83 -8.40 2.86
C LEU A 29 3.14 -8.76 2.15
N GLY A 30 3.35 -10.04 1.84
CA GLY A 30 4.53 -10.51 1.09
C GLY A 30 4.66 -9.86 -0.29
N ILE A 31 3.58 -9.85 -1.08
CA ILE A 31 3.54 -9.20 -2.41
C ILE A 31 3.79 -7.69 -2.26
N THR A 32 3.16 -7.05 -1.27
CA THR A 32 3.30 -5.61 -1.06
C THR A 32 4.72 -5.23 -0.67
N ILE A 33 5.34 -5.99 0.25
CA ILE A 33 6.73 -5.80 0.66
C ILE A 33 7.66 -5.96 -0.55
N PHE A 34 7.47 -7.02 -1.34
CA PHE A 34 8.28 -7.23 -2.54
C PHE A 34 8.13 -6.07 -3.54
N ASN A 35 6.92 -5.59 -3.79
CA ASN A 35 6.66 -4.43 -4.64
C ASN A 35 7.33 -3.15 -4.11
N LYS A 36 7.29 -2.93 -2.79
CA LYS A 36 7.92 -1.77 -2.13
C LYS A 36 9.45 -1.83 -2.16
N CYS A 37 10.02 -3.03 -2.05
CA CYS A 37 11.46 -3.25 -2.25
C CYS A 37 11.88 -2.92 -3.69
N SER A 38 11.05 -3.24 -4.69
CA SER A 38 11.31 -2.81 -6.07
C SER A 38 11.36 -1.27 -6.18
N GLY A 39 10.48 -0.57 -5.47
CA GLY A 39 10.51 0.89 -5.36
C GLY A 39 11.75 1.44 -4.66
N ALA A 40 12.36 0.69 -3.73
CA ALA A 40 13.60 1.08 -3.07
C ALA A 40 14.79 1.14 -4.05
N TYR A 41 14.79 0.38 -5.15
CA TYR A 41 15.78 0.56 -6.21
C TYR A 41 15.69 1.93 -6.89
N GLY A 42 14.52 2.59 -6.86
CA GLY A 42 14.37 3.97 -7.33
C GLY A 42 15.21 4.97 -6.52
N ILE A 43 15.54 4.65 -5.27
CA ILE A 43 16.44 5.46 -4.44
C ILE A 43 17.89 5.26 -4.85
N LEU A 44 18.26 4.12 -5.45
CA LEU A 44 19.61 3.99 -6.02
C LEU A 44 19.83 4.97 -7.18
N ALA A 45 18.77 5.35 -7.91
CA ALA A 45 18.85 6.39 -8.93
C ALA A 45 19.21 7.78 -8.36
N LEU A 46 19.01 8.00 -7.05
CA LEU A 46 19.48 9.22 -6.38
C LEU A 46 21.00 9.24 -6.23
N PHE A 47 21.61 8.08 -6.01
CA PHE A 47 23.06 7.96 -5.86
C PHE A 47 23.79 7.97 -7.21
N THR A 48 23.09 7.76 -8.32
CA THR A 48 23.66 7.84 -9.67
C THR A 48 23.60 9.24 -10.30
N GLY A 49 23.06 10.23 -9.58
CA GLY A 49 23.05 11.64 -10.02
C GLY A 49 21.89 12.02 -10.95
N HIS A 50 20.82 11.19 -11.02
CA HIS A 50 19.65 11.54 -11.82
C HIS A 50 18.81 12.62 -11.11
N PRO A 51 18.43 13.73 -11.78
CA PRO A 51 17.56 14.74 -11.19
C PRO A 51 16.17 14.14 -10.94
N LEU A 52 15.83 13.91 -9.67
CA LEU A 52 14.49 13.50 -9.28
C LEU A 52 13.62 14.71 -8.99
N ASP A 53 12.37 14.63 -9.44
CA ASP A 53 11.35 15.61 -9.07
C ASP A 53 10.97 15.48 -7.58
N PHE A 54 10.52 16.58 -6.99
CA PHE A 54 10.11 16.60 -5.58
C PHE A 54 8.99 15.59 -5.28
N VAL A 55 8.05 15.37 -6.21
CA VAL A 55 6.96 14.40 -6.03
C VAL A 55 7.50 12.97 -5.96
N GLN A 56 8.51 12.65 -6.78
CA GLN A 56 9.17 11.33 -6.76
C GLN A 56 9.87 11.08 -5.41
N TRP A 57 10.55 12.10 -4.88
CA TRP A 57 11.17 12.04 -3.55
C TRP A 57 10.17 11.67 -2.44
N VAL A 58 9.04 12.38 -2.40
CA VAL A 58 7.98 12.12 -1.41
C VAL A 58 7.46 10.68 -1.54
N PHE A 59 7.24 10.21 -2.77
CA PHE A 59 6.75 8.86 -3.03
C PHE A 59 7.74 7.78 -2.60
N TYR A 60 9.03 7.95 -2.86
CA TYR A 60 10.06 7.01 -2.43
C TYR A 60 10.23 6.94 -0.91
N LEU A 61 10.22 8.10 -0.23
CA LEU A 61 10.27 8.15 1.23
C LEU A 61 9.02 7.50 1.85
N TRP A 62 7.85 7.77 1.29
CA TRP A 62 6.60 7.12 1.69
C TRP A 62 6.65 5.60 1.48
N SER A 63 7.25 5.13 0.38
CA SER A 63 7.47 3.71 0.10
C SER A 63 8.32 3.01 1.15
N ILE A 64 9.46 3.62 1.56
CA ILE A 64 10.31 3.06 2.63
C ILE A 64 9.55 3.03 3.96
N PHE A 65 8.86 4.11 4.29
CA PHE A 65 8.14 4.20 5.55
C PHE A 65 7.04 3.13 5.65
N THR A 66 6.25 2.97 4.59
CA THR A 66 5.21 1.94 4.52
C THR A 66 5.78 0.52 4.49
N LEU A 67 6.94 0.31 3.89
CA LEU A 67 7.67 -0.97 3.93
C LEU A 67 7.97 -1.41 5.37
N ILE A 68 8.41 -0.51 6.25
CA ILE A 68 8.69 -0.82 7.66
C ILE A 68 7.41 -1.29 8.38
N ILE A 69 6.29 -0.60 8.14
CA ILE A 69 4.99 -0.95 8.74
C ILE A 69 4.52 -2.34 8.25
N PHE A 70 4.63 -2.61 6.96
CA PHE A 70 4.19 -3.90 6.40
C PHE A 70 5.10 -5.05 6.82
N ALA A 71 6.41 -4.82 6.91
CA ALA A 71 7.36 -5.81 7.41
C ALA A 71 7.06 -6.22 8.86
N GLN A 72 6.65 -5.28 9.72
CA GLN A 72 6.19 -5.57 11.07
C GLN A 72 4.97 -6.51 11.05
N GLY A 73 4.01 -6.26 10.16
CA GLY A 73 2.83 -7.11 9.99
C GLY A 73 3.15 -8.54 9.60
N LEU A 74 4.08 -8.72 8.67
CA LEU A 74 4.52 -10.04 8.23
C LEU A 74 5.21 -10.80 9.36
N TYR A 75 5.99 -10.11 10.20
CA TYR A 75 6.62 -10.72 11.37
C TYR A 75 5.60 -11.14 12.45
N GLU A 76 4.56 -10.32 12.68
CA GLU A 76 3.55 -10.56 13.72
C GLU A 76 2.35 -11.41 13.26
N ILE A 77 2.27 -11.85 11.99
CA ILE A 77 1.08 -12.55 11.46
C ILE A 77 0.71 -13.84 12.21
N HIS A 78 1.71 -14.57 12.74
CA HIS A 78 1.50 -15.80 13.50
C HIS A 78 1.05 -15.55 14.95
N LYS A 79 1.23 -14.33 15.46
CA LYS A 79 0.79 -13.87 16.78
C LYS A 79 0.18 -12.47 16.64
N PRO A 80 -0.98 -12.36 15.97
CA PRO A 80 -1.49 -11.07 15.53
C PRO A 80 -1.87 -10.21 16.72
N THR A 81 -1.39 -8.96 16.70
CA THR A 81 -1.79 -7.95 17.68
C THR A 81 -2.74 -6.97 17.01
N LEU A 82 -3.87 -6.69 17.67
CA LEU A 82 -4.92 -5.83 17.13
C LEU A 82 -4.40 -4.41 16.84
N LEU A 83 -3.50 -3.89 17.67
CA LEU A 83 -2.86 -2.59 17.48
C LEU A 83 -2.02 -2.53 16.19
N THR A 84 -1.17 -3.54 15.94
CA THR A 84 -0.32 -3.60 14.75
C THR A 84 -1.17 -3.78 13.48
N PHE A 85 -2.14 -4.69 13.48
CA PHE A 85 -3.00 -4.91 12.30
C PHE A 85 -3.95 -3.75 12.00
N SER A 86 -4.42 -3.03 13.02
CA SER A 86 -5.14 -1.76 12.81
C SER A 86 -4.26 -0.70 12.16
N GLN A 87 -2.99 -0.59 12.59
CA GLN A 87 -2.02 0.29 11.95
C GLN A 87 -1.81 -0.08 10.48
N ILE A 88 -1.59 -1.37 10.20
CA ILE A 88 -1.39 -1.87 8.83
C ILE A 88 -2.57 -1.53 7.94
N LEU A 89 -3.81 -1.76 8.38
CA LEU A 89 -5.00 -1.44 7.60
C LEU A 89 -5.06 0.05 7.22
N VAL A 90 -4.87 0.93 8.21
CA VAL A 90 -4.91 2.39 7.97
C VAL A 90 -3.80 2.83 7.01
N PHE A 91 -2.56 2.36 7.21
CA PHE A 91 -1.46 2.74 6.34
C PHE A 91 -1.53 2.10 4.96
N TYR A 92 -2.09 0.90 4.83
CA TYR A 92 -2.34 0.27 3.54
C TYR A 92 -3.45 0.98 2.76
N SER A 93 -4.48 1.48 3.47
CA SER A 93 -5.52 2.35 2.90
C SER A 93 -4.93 3.64 2.38
N LEU A 94 -4.17 4.36 3.22
CA LEU A 94 -3.48 5.59 2.83
C LEU A 94 -2.50 5.34 1.67
N ASP A 95 -1.72 4.27 1.73
CA ASP A 95 -0.77 3.91 0.68
C ASP A 95 -1.45 3.65 -0.67
N THR A 96 -2.65 3.06 -0.64
CA THR A 96 -3.45 2.86 -1.85
C THR A 96 -3.92 4.19 -2.42
N ILE A 97 -4.36 5.14 -1.60
CA ILE A 97 -4.73 6.49 -2.05
C ILE A 97 -3.51 7.22 -2.64
N CYS A 98 -2.37 7.19 -1.94
CA CYS A 98 -1.12 7.79 -2.42
C CYS A 98 -0.67 7.16 -3.75
N THR A 99 -0.81 5.85 -3.90
CA THR A 99 -0.51 5.14 -5.16
C THR A 99 -1.42 5.60 -6.28
N CYS A 100 -2.74 5.73 -6.05
CA CYS A 100 -3.66 6.25 -7.07
C CYS A 100 -3.29 7.68 -7.50
N ILE A 101 -2.98 8.57 -6.55
CA ILE A 101 -2.57 9.95 -6.84
C ILE A 101 -1.28 9.95 -7.66
N PHE A 102 -0.29 9.16 -7.25
CA PHE A 102 0.99 9.07 -7.94
C PHE A 102 0.84 8.50 -9.35
N THR A 103 0.01 7.46 -9.53
CA THR A 103 -0.31 6.92 -10.86
C THR A 103 -0.93 7.98 -11.76
N LEU A 104 -1.90 8.76 -11.27
CA LEU A 104 -2.50 9.84 -12.06
C LEU A 104 -1.48 10.93 -12.43
N TRP A 105 -0.64 11.33 -11.47
CA TRP A 105 0.42 12.30 -11.71
C TRP A 105 1.43 11.78 -12.74
N PHE A 106 1.93 10.57 -12.57
CA PHE A 106 2.89 9.94 -13.49
C PHE A 106 2.32 9.79 -14.89
N THR A 107 1.08 9.32 -15.01
CA THR A 107 0.37 9.22 -16.29
C THR A 107 0.25 10.59 -16.97
N SER A 108 -0.04 11.66 -16.21
CA SER A 108 -0.11 13.01 -16.76
C SER A 108 1.25 13.49 -17.30
N GLN A 109 2.36 13.17 -16.61
CA GLN A 109 3.70 13.51 -17.07
C GLN A 109 4.09 12.72 -18.31
N TRP A 110 3.73 11.43 -18.34
CA TRP A 110 3.99 10.55 -19.47
C TRP A 110 3.34 11.08 -20.76
N PHE A 111 2.07 11.50 -20.69
CA PHE A 111 1.35 12.04 -21.85
C PHE A 111 1.73 13.49 -22.23
N GLN A 112 2.29 14.28 -21.30
CA GLN A 112 2.75 15.65 -21.59
C GLN A 112 4.15 15.69 -22.21
N THR A 113 4.93 14.64 -22.05
CA THR A 113 6.29 14.55 -22.61
C THR A 113 6.21 14.11 -24.07
N GLU A 114 5.52 14.89 -24.92
CA GLU A 114 5.78 14.81 -26.36
C GLU A 114 7.23 15.29 -26.58
N PRO A 115 8.08 14.53 -27.28
CA PRO A 115 9.47 14.89 -27.35
C PRO A 115 9.59 16.09 -28.27
N THR A 116 9.98 17.25 -27.74
CA THR A 116 10.44 18.41 -28.53
C THR A 116 11.81 18.13 -29.15
N GLY A 117 11.97 17.00 -29.83
CA GLY A 117 13.14 16.66 -30.63
C GLY A 117 12.96 17.18 -32.05
N THR A 118 14.07 17.48 -32.73
CA THR A 118 14.07 17.74 -34.18
C THR A 118 13.29 16.63 -34.88
N GLU A 119 12.32 16.98 -35.72
CA GLU A 119 11.36 16.04 -36.36
C GLU A 119 12.04 14.79 -36.94
N GLU A 120 13.27 14.92 -37.45
CA GLU A 120 14.06 13.81 -38.00
C GLU A 120 14.55 12.78 -36.96
N ALA A 121 14.89 13.22 -35.75
CA ALA A 121 15.33 12.33 -34.67
C ALA A 121 14.15 11.58 -34.03
N LEU A 122 12.98 12.22 -34.04
CA LEU A 122 11.69 11.63 -33.68
C LEU A 122 11.27 10.59 -34.70
N GLN A 123 11.29 10.92 -35.99
CA GLN A 123 10.95 9.99 -37.08
C GLN A 123 11.80 8.74 -37.05
N ARG A 124 13.14 8.86 -36.94
CA ARG A 124 14.01 7.67 -36.87
C ARG A 124 13.75 6.82 -35.62
N ARG A 125 13.41 7.46 -34.49
CA ARG A 125 13.08 6.74 -33.27
C ARG A 125 11.73 6.03 -33.41
N ASN A 126 10.70 6.69 -33.93
CA ASN A 126 9.40 6.10 -34.21
C ASN A 126 9.48 4.97 -35.24
N GLU A 127 10.18 5.15 -36.37
CA GLU A 127 10.39 4.08 -37.36
C GLU A 127 11.14 2.87 -36.75
N SER A 128 12.09 3.12 -35.85
CA SER A 128 12.79 2.04 -35.13
C SER A 128 11.92 1.33 -34.10
N LEU A 129 10.99 2.04 -33.46
CA LEU A 129 10.04 1.49 -32.49
C LEU A 129 8.91 0.72 -33.19
N GLU A 130 8.37 1.27 -34.28
CA GLU A 130 7.35 0.63 -35.13
C GLU A 130 7.85 -0.68 -35.77
N SER A 131 9.15 -0.75 -36.10
CA SER A 131 9.75 -1.97 -36.67
C SER A 131 10.10 -3.05 -35.64
N GLN A 132 10.12 -2.72 -34.33
CA GLN A 132 10.55 -3.64 -33.26
C GLN A 132 9.47 -3.95 -32.21
N GLY A 133 8.34 -3.22 -32.19
CA GLY A 133 7.29 -3.33 -31.18
C GLY A 133 5.93 -3.83 -31.71
N ALA A 134 4.99 -4.05 -30.77
CA ALA A 134 3.58 -4.13 -31.13
C ALA A 134 3.08 -2.72 -31.51
N THR A 135 1.92 -2.61 -32.16
CA THR A 135 1.34 -1.28 -32.47
C THR A 135 1.33 -0.41 -31.22
N GLU A 136 1.75 0.85 -31.31
CA GLU A 136 1.82 1.80 -30.18
C GLU A 136 0.53 1.79 -29.31
N ALA A 137 -0.63 1.74 -29.96
CA ALA A 137 -1.93 1.64 -29.29
C ALA A 137 -2.08 0.37 -28.43
N TYR A 138 -1.50 -0.76 -28.84
CA TYR A 138 -1.51 -2.00 -28.08
C TYR A 138 -0.66 -1.89 -26.81
N GLU A 139 0.52 -1.26 -26.87
CA GLU A 139 1.39 -1.07 -25.71
C GLU A 139 0.73 -0.18 -24.65
N TYR A 140 0.10 0.93 -25.07
CA TYR A 140 -0.68 1.78 -24.16
C TYR A 140 -1.88 1.05 -23.57
N MET A 141 -2.64 0.33 -24.39
CA MET A 141 -3.80 -0.42 -23.93
C MET A 141 -3.40 -1.46 -22.88
N MET A 142 -2.33 -2.22 -23.12
CA MET A 142 -1.83 -3.20 -22.17
C MET A 142 -1.33 -2.55 -20.88
N THR A 143 -0.61 -1.43 -20.98
CA THR A 143 -0.14 -0.70 -19.80
C THR A 143 -1.29 -0.19 -18.94
N ILE A 144 -2.31 0.43 -19.56
CA ILE A 144 -3.51 0.90 -18.87
C ILE A 144 -4.26 -0.29 -18.25
N PHE A 145 -4.43 -1.38 -18.98
CA PHE A 145 -5.11 -2.58 -18.50
C PHE A 145 -4.41 -3.18 -17.28
N ILE A 146 -3.10 -3.42 -17.35
CA ILE A 146 -2.29 -3.94 -16.23
C ILE A 146 -2.39 -2.99 -15.01
N THR A 147 -2.35 -1.69 -15.25
CA THR A 147 -2.47 -0.68 -14.19
C THR A 147 -3.82 -0.76 -13.49
N LEU A 148 -4.93 -0.84 -14.24
CA LEU A 148 -6.28 -0.96 -13.69
C LEU A 148 -6.49 -2.27 -12.93
N VAL A 149 -5.99 -3.39 -13.48
CA VAL A 149 -6.03 -4.69 -12.81
C VAL A 149 -5.28 -4.62 -11.47
N THR A 150 -4.08 -4.04 -11.46
CA THR A 150 -3.26 -3.87 -10.25
C THR A 150 -3.97 -3.00 -9.20
N LEU A 151 -4.58 -1.88 -9.62
CA LEU A 151 -5.36 -1.03 -8.71
C LEU A 151 -6.58 -1.75 -8.13
N THR A 152 -7.26 -2.57 -8.93
CA THR A 152 -8.39 -3.37 -8.48
C THR A 152 -7.96 -4.37 -7.41
N PHE A 153 -6.85 -5.09 -7.62
CA PHE A 153 -6.29 -5.98 -6.60
C PHE A 153 -5.91 -5.24 -5.32
N ARG A 154 -5.36 -4.03 -5.41
CA ARG A 154 -5.04 -3.22 -4.22
C ARG A 154 -6.28 -2.86 -3.41
N LEU A 155 -7.39 -2.51 -4.07
CA LEU A 155 -8.67 -2.26 -3.39
C LEU A 155 -9.22 -3.53 -2.73
N TYR A 156 -9.14 -4.67 -3.42
CA TYR A 156 -9.52 -5.98 -2.86
C TYR A 156 -8.71 -6.31 -1.59
N PHE A 157 -7.39 -6.12 -1.63
CA PHE A 157 -6.50 -6.36 -0.49
C PHE A 157 -6.80 -5.44 0.70
N ASN A 158 -7.26 -4.20 0.45
CA ASN A 158 -7.76 -3.32 1.51
C ASN A 158 -8.96 -3.92 2.23
N CYS A 159 -9.94 -4.42 1.48
CA CYS A 159 -11.11 -5.09 2.04
C CYS A 159 -10.73 -6.36 2.80
N LEU A 160 -9.76 -7.13 2.30
CA LEU A 160 -9.24 -8.33 2.97
C LEU A 160 -8.60 -7.99 4.33
N LEU A 161 -7.75 -6.96 4.38
CA LEU A 161 -7.15 -6.47 5.63
C LEU A 161 -8.22 -5.94 6.59
N ALA A 162 -9.25 -5.26 6.07
CA ALA A 162 -10.36 -4.77 6.87
C ALA A 162 -11.15 -5.93 7.51
N ALA A 163 -11.43 -6.98 6.75
CA ALA A 163 -12.07 -8.19 7.27
C ALA A 163 -11.22 -8.86 8.36
N PHE A 164 -9.89 -8.90 8.20
CA PHE A 164 -8.98 -9.47 9.19
C PHE A 164 -8.97 -8.66 10.50
N VAL A 165 -8.88 -7.33 10.41
CA VAL A 165 -8.97 -6.46 11.59
C VAL A 165 -10.34 -6.56 12.26
N GLN A 166 -11.42 -6.66 11.48
CA GLN A 166 -12.76 -6.87 12.00
C GLN A 166 -12.86 -8.20 12.77
N GLU A 167 -12.30 -9.29 12.26
CA GLU A 167 -12.23 -10.58 12.96
C GLU A 167 -11.47 -10.44 14.29
N LEU A 168 -10.31 -9.76 14.28
CA LEU A 168 -9.54 -9.49 15.50
C LEU A 168 -10.32 -8.65 16.53
N LEU A 169 -11.13 -7.67 16.09
CA LEU A 169 -11.96 -6.83 16.96
C LEU A 169 -13.06 -7.63 17.68
N HIS A 170 -13.63 -8.64 17.03
CA HIS A 170 -14.72 -9.44 17.58
C HIS A 170 -14.24 -10.57 18.49
N HIS A 171 -12.96 -10.95 18.42
CA HIS A 171 -12.40 -12.01 19.25
C HIS A 171 -11.82 -11.46 20.57
N PRO A 172 -12.40 -11.81 21.74
CA PRO A 172 -12.00 -11.24 23.03
C PRO A 172 -10.54 -11.54 23.40
N LYS A 173 -9.95 -12.59 22.82
CA LYS A 173 -8.53 -12.95 23.00
C LYS A 173 -7.56 -11.88 22.51
N TYR A 174 -7.94 -11.10 21.50
CA TYR A 174 -7.06 -10.10 20.87
C TYR A 174 -7.40 -8.66 21.29
N LEU A 175 -8.40 -8.49 22.17
CA LEU A 175 -8.70 -7.20 22.76
C LEU A 175 -7.53 -6.78 23.65
N VAL A 176 -7.04 -5.57 23.40
CA VAL A 176 -5.89 -5.02 24.12
C VAL A 176 -6.39 -4.19 25.29
N ASP A 177 -5.90 -4.50 26.49
CA ASP A 177 -6.09 -3.62 27.65
C ASP A 177 -5.28 -2.33 27.44
N GLN A 178 -5.98 -1.19 27.37
CA GLN A 178 -5.32 0.08 27.07
C GLN A 178 -4.48 0.59 28.23
N ASP A 179 -4.86 0.27 29.47
CA ASP A 179 -4.20 0.74 30.67
C ASP A 179 -2.82 0.07 30.82
N ASP A 180 -2.75 -1.23 30.52
CA ASP A 180 -1.50 -1.99 30.46
C ASP A 180 -0.50 -1.36 29.47
N VAL A 181 -0.98 -0.99 28.28
CA VAL A 181 -0.12 -0.36 27.26
C VAL A 181 0.40 1.01 27.72
N GLU A 182 -0.41 1.81 28.42
CA GLU A 182 0.02 3.12 28.94
C GLU A 182 1.04 3.02 30.06
N GLN A 183 0.89 2.01 30.92
CA GLN A 183 1.87 1.74 31.96
C GLN A 183 3.23 1.37 31.35
N ASP A 184 3.23 0.53 30.33
CA ASP A 184 4.45 0.07 29.65
C ASP A 184 5.17 1.20 28.87
N LEU A 185 4.44 2.23 28.46
CA LEU A 185 4.94 3.39 27.71
C LEU A 185 5.79 4.36 28.56
N LYS A 186 5.53 4.46 29.87
CA LYS A 186 6.11 5.50 30.74
C LYS A 186 7.64 5.48 30.81
N ASN A 187 8.26 4.32 30.58
CA ASN A 187 9.71 4.13 30.68
C ASN A 187 10.39 3.89 29.32
N LYS A 188 9.68 4.03 28.20
CA LYS A 188 10.24 3.81 26.85
C LYS A 188 10.80 5.10 26.24
N PRO A 189 11.75 5.01 25.30
CA PRO A 189 12.25 6.17 24.55
C PRO A 189 11.15 6.82 23.70
N VAL A 190 11.33 8.10 23.37
CA VAL A 190 10.33 8.95 22.70
C VAL A 190 9.84 8.35 21.39
N TRP A 191 10.74 7.86 20.53
CA TRP A 191 10.37 7.27 19.24
C TRP A 191 9.40 6.07 19.39
N LYS A 192 9.62 5.20 20.38
CA LYS A 192 8.76 4.05 20.65
C LYS A 192 7.39 4.48 21.17
N ARG A 193 7.33 5.57 21.94
CA ARG A 193 6.05 6.17 22.37
C ARG A 193 5.26 6.70 21.19
N TRP A 194 5.91 7.41 20.27
CA TRP A 194 5.28 7.90 19.04
C TRP A 194 4.75 6.77 18.19
N TRP A 195 5.52 5.69 18.03
CA TRP A 195 5.10 4.50 17.28
C TRP A 195 3.82 3.87 17.86
N ILE A 196 3.81 3.58 19.17
CA ILE A 196 2.64 2.98 19.83
C ILE A 196 1.45 3.96 19.85
N LYS A 197 1.69 5.26 20.00
CA LYS A 197 0.63 6.27 19.92
C LYS A 197 -0.02 6.29 18.53
N ASN A 198 0.77 6.12 17.48
CA ASN A 198 0.28 5.95 16.12
C ASN A 198 -0.57 4.66 15.98
N GLN A 199 -0.11 3.53 16.53
CA GLN A 199 -0.90 2.29 16.57
C GLN A 199 -2.25 2.46 17.28
N LYS A 200 -2.26 3.11 18.45
CA LYS A 200 -3.50 3.41 19.20
C LYS A 200 -4.45 4.30 18.40
N TRP A 201 -3.92 5.29 17.69
CA TRP A 201 -4.73 6.15 16.84
C TRP A 201 -5.38 5.35 15.71
N SER A 202 -4.60 4.51 15.02
CA SER A 202 -5.13 3.64 13.96
C SER A 202 -6.17 2.65 14.50
N TYR A 203 -5.94 2.07 15.68
CA TYR A 203 -6.93 1.23 16.35
C TYR A 203 -8.24 1.96 16.62
N LYS A 204 -8.20 3.20 17.14
CA LYS A 204 -9.42 4.00 17.37
C LYS A 204 -10.17 4.25 16.06
N VAL A 205 -9.45 4.53 14.98
CA VAL A 205 -10.04 4.69 13.64
C VAL A 205 -10.71 3.39 13.19
N CYS A 206 -10.01 2.25 13.27
CA CYS A 206 -10.56 0.95 12.89
C CYS A 206 -11.75 0.53 13.76
N SER A 207 -11.65 0.70 15.07
CA SER A 207 -12.75 0.40 16.00
C SER A 207 -13.96 1.31 15.76
N HIS A 208 -13.78 2.55 15.33
CA HIS A 208 -14.90 3.42 14.99
C HIS A 208 -15.57 3.04 13.66
N LEU A 209 -14.80 2.50 12.71
CA LEU A 209 -15.29 2.15 11.37
C LEU A 209 -15.85 0.71 11.27
N LEU A 210 -15.30 -0.23 12.04
CA LEU A 210 -15.52 -1.68 11.87
C LEU A 210 -16.16 -2.39 13.08
N ALA A 211 -16.24 -1.74 14.25
CA ALA A 211 -16.96 -2.28 15.41
C ALA A 211 -18.40 -1.77 15.43
#